data_AF-A0A0B8QSX5-F1
#
_entry.id   AF-A0A0B8QSX5-F1
#
_cell.length_a   1.000
_cell.length_b   1.000
_cell.length_c   1.000
_cell.angle_alpha   90.00
_cell.angle_beta   90.00
_cell.angle_gamma   90.00
#
_symmetry.space_group_name_H-M   'P 1'
#
loop_
_entity.id
_entity.type
_entity.pdbx_description
1 polymer ?
#
loop_
_entity_poly.entity_id
_entity_poly.type
_entity_poly.pdbx_seq_one_letter_code
_entity_poly.pdbx_strand_id
1 'polypeptide(L)'
;MIAFGGKHGEFVGYRRNDQDNYSLMLKDQRTQDNLVIFMGEETQSGATQVTPNYDPRTRPWYAKFDDPSSWKPKWSPIYVNSDEKQETTLSALQPLVANNELLGVLVADIKLDTFNKFLVESRRLTHSHFFVFDDKYRLVAHSEPTSISTGGARLHITHSPTPLNQAISEALLEKYEHISNFEQVFEVKSDYQRYFVKLTPYGDEKA
;
A
#
# COMPACT_ATOMS: atom_id res chain seq x y z
N MET A 1 9.50 2.90 -0.76
CA MET A 1 10.66 2.45 -1.58
C MET A 1 10.33 2.74 -3.03
N ILE A 2 11.31 3.08 -3.86
CA ILE A 2 11.18 3.00 -5.32
C ILE A 2 12.23 1.99 -5.78
N ALA A 3 11.83 0.99 -6.56
CA ALA A 3 12.72 -0.07 -7.01
C ALA A 3 12.38 -0.59 -8.40
N PHE A 4 13.31 -1.33 -8.97
CA PHE A 4 13.20 -2.10 -10.20
C PHE A 4 13.56 -3.57 -9.90
N GLY A 5 12.70 -4.49 -10.32
CA GLY A 5 13.03 -5.91 -10.44
C GLY A 5 13.20 -6.30 -11.90
N GLY A 6 14.33 -6.91 -12.25
CA GLY A 6 14.62 -7.41 -13.60
C GLY A 6 14.08 -8.81 -13.86
N LYS A 7 13.85 -9.15 -15.14
CA LYS A 7 13.40 -10.50 -15.57
C LYS A 7 14.38 -11.62 -15.25
N HIS A 8 15.67 -11.32 -15.05
CA HIS A 8 16.66 -12.31 -14.63
C HIS A 8 16.83 -12.38 -13.10
N GLY A 9 16.00 -11.64 -12.35
CA GLY A 9 16.01 -11.66 -10.88
C GLY A 9 16.95 -10.63 -10.26
N GLU A 10 17.45 -9.67 -11.03
CA GLU A 10 18.16 -8.51 -10.51
C GLU A 10 17.20 -7.60 -9.74
N PHE A 11 17.74 -6.86 -8.78
CA PHE A 11 16.97 -5.89 -8.02
C PHE A 11 17.81 -4.66 -7.72
N VAL A 12 17.22 -3.48 -7.88
CA VAL A 12 17.81 -2.23 -7.41
C VAL A 12 16.71 -1.32 -6.90
N GLY A 13 16.93 -0.64 -5.79
CA GLY A 13 15.97 0.31 -5.28
C GLY A 13 16.52 1.19 -4.17
N TYR A 14 15.78 2.25 -3.88
CA TYR A 14 16.03 3.13 -2.75
C TYR A 14 14.87 3.06 -1.76
N ARG A 15 15.21 2.82 -0.50
CA ARG A 15 14.27 2.82 0.62
C ARG A 15 14.50 4.07 1.45
N ARG A 16 13.46 4.89 1.60
CA ARG A 16 13.42 5.97 2.60
C ARG A 16 13.29 5.36 4.00
N ASN A 17 14.22 5.71 4.86
CA ASN A 17 14.23 5.42 6.30
C ASN A 17 13.65 6.62 7.07
N ASP A 18 13.74 6.57 8.39
CA ASP A 18 13.37 7.70 9.23
C ASP A 18 14.29 8.90 8.98
N GLN A 19 13.76 10.11 9.25
CA GLN A 19 14.49 11.39 9.08
C GLN A 19 15.05 11.66 7.67
N ASP A 20 14.41 11.12 6.63
CA ASP A 20 14.76 11.35 5.22
C ASP A 20 16.12 10.82 4.79
N ASN A 21 16.65 9.85 5.52
CA ASN A 21 17.80 9.06 5.09
C ASN A 21 17.37 7.96 4.12
N TYR A 22 18.25 7.59 3.18
CA TYR A 22 17.97 6.55 2.19
C TYR A 22 18.97 5.40 2.27
N SER A 23 18.46 4.19 2.04
CA SER A 23 19.27 2.98 1.87
C SER A 23 19.17 2.50 0.42
N LEU A 24 20.32 2.23 -0.20
CA LEU A 24 20.38 1.42 -1.41
C LEU A 24 20.02 -0.03 -1.07
N MET A 25 19.19 -0.63 -1.91
CA MET A 25 18.88 -2.06 -1.92
C MET A 25 19.34 -2.61 -3.26
N LEU A 26 20.20 -3.63 -3.25
CA LEU A 26 20.81 -4.14 -4.48
C LEU A 26 20.89 -5.67 -4.47
N LYS A 27 20.55 -6.28 -5.59
CA LYS A 27 20.83 -7.67 -5.92
C LYS A 27 21.36 -7.74 -7.35
N ASP A 28 22.66 -8.03 -7.48
CA ASP A 28 23.30 -8.37 -8.74
C ASP A 28 24.63 -9.12 -8.50
N GLN A 29 25.47 -9.23 -9.51
CA GLN A 29 26.77 -9.90 -9.43
C GLN A 29 27.70 -9.29 -8.35
N ARG A 30 27.59 -7.99 -8.06
CA ARG A 30 28.41 -7.30 -7.04
C ARG A 30 28.04 -7.76 -5.63
N THR A 31 26.82 -8.24 -5.44
CA THR A 31 26.31 -8.75 -4.15
C THR A 31 26.27 -10.29 -4.10
N GLN A 32 26.94 -10.97 -5.05
CA GLN A 32 26.89 -12.43 -5.20
C GLN A 32 25.45 -12.95 -5.28
N ASP A 33 24.57 -12.22 -5.97
CA ASP A 33 23.14 -12.51 -6.11
C ASP A 33 22.33 -12.57 -4.82
N ASN A 34 22.87 -12.08 -3.70
CA ASN A 34 22.09 -11.82 -2.49
C ASN A 34 21.44 -10.44 -2.57
N LEU A 35 20.24 -10.28 -2.01
CA LEU A 35 19.70 -8.94 -1.77
C LEU A 35 20.45 -8.33 -0.59
N VAL A 36 21.12 -7.20 -0.82
CA VAL A 36 21.85 -6.45 0.20
C VAL A 36 21.17 -5.10 0.40
N ILE A 37 20.91 -4.77 1.66
CA ILE A 37 20.50 -3.43 2.08
C ILE A 37 21.72 -2.74 2.67
N PHE A 38 22.01 -1.53 2.18
CA PHE A 38 23.16 -0.73 2.60
C PHE A 38 22.77 0.32 3.66
N MET A 39 23.75 0.73 4.46
CA MET A 39 23.57 1.77 5.48
C MET A 39 23.20 3.13 4.87
N GLY A 40 23.72 3.43 3.69
CA GLY A 40 23.43 4.65 2.93
C GLY A 40 23.09 4.35 1.48
N GLU A 41 23.27 5.36 0.63
CA GLU A 41 22.86 5.35 -0.77
C GLU A 41 23.87 4.67 -1.72
N GLU A 42 25.03 4.28 -1.18
CA GLU A 42 26.16 3.72 -1.93
C GLU A 42 26.62 2.39 -1.35
N THR A 43 27.24 1.55 -2.19
CA THR A 43 27.76 0.23 -1.78
C THR A 43 28.87 0.30 -0.73
N GLN A 44 29.60 1.42 -0.69
CA GLN A 44 30.72 1.68 0.22
C GLN A 44 30.26 1.99 1.64
N SER A 45 28.97 2.32 1.82
CA SER A 45 28.41 2.61 3.14
C SER A 45 28.34 1.40 4.06
N GLY A 46 28.56 0.19 3.54
CA GLY A 46 28.48 -1.06 4.28
C GLY A 46 27.06 -1.63 4.34
N ALA A 47 26.96 -2.95 4.55
CA ALA A 47 25.69 -3.66 4.56
C ALA A 47 25.04 -3.63 5.95
N THR A 48 23.74 -3.34 6.00
CA THR A 48 22.90 -3.54 7.20
C THR A 48 22.24 -4.90 7.22
N GLN A 49 21.93 -5.44 6.04
CA GLN A 49 21.25 -6.72 5.91
C GLN A 49 21.66 -7.42 4.61
N VAL A 50 21.76 -8.75 4.69
CA VAL A 50 21.96 -9.63 3.54
C VAL A 50 20.88 -10.69 3.58
N THR A 51 20.11 -10.80 2.50
CA THR A 51 19.03 -11.78 2.34
C THR A 51 19.38 -12.72 1.19
N PRO A 52 19.75 -13.98 1.48
CA PRO A 52 20.02 -14.96 0.44
C PRO A 52 18.72 -15.40 -0.24
N ASN A 53 18.84 -15.89 -1.47
CA ASN A 53 17.73 -16.47 -2.25
C ASN A 53 16.51 -15.56 -2.43
N TYR A 54 16.69 -14.24 -2.33
CA TYR A 54 15.64 -13.28 -2.64
C TYR A 54 15.36 -13.27 -4.15
N ASP A 55 14.12 -13.53 -4.54
CA ASP A 55 13.68 -13.45 -5.95
C ASP A 55 12.56 -12.42 -6.11
N PRO A 56 12.82 -11.27 -6.76
CA PRO A 56 11.81 -10.24 -6.99
C PRO A 56 10.62 -10.75 -7.83
N ARG A 57 10.81 -11.78 -8.68
CA ARG A 57 9.79 -12.27 -9.61
C ARG A 57 8.67 -13.03 -8.91
N THR A 58 8.96 -13.59 -7.75
CA THR A 58 7.99 -14.29 -6.89
C THR A 58 7.13 -13.33 -6.06
N ARG A 59 7.47 -12.04 -6.06
CA ARG A 59 6.82 -11.05 -5.20
C ARG A 59 5.43 -10.71 -5.73
N PRO A 60 4.45 -10.40 -4.86
CA PRO A 60 3.10 -10.02 -5.29
C PRO A 60 3.04 -8.84 -6.26
N TRP A 61 4.03 -7.94 -6.22
CA TRP A 61 4.13 -6.80 -7.13
C TRP A 61 4.70 -7.16 -8.52
N TYR A 62 5.49 -8.23 -8.64
CA TYR A 62 6.06 -8.66 -9.92
C TYR A 62 5.16 -9.70 -10.60
N ALA A 63 4.71 -10.71 -9.84
CA ALA A 63 3.97 -11.87 -10.36
C ALA A 63 2.65 -11.51 -11.06
N LYS A 64 2.21 -10.25 -10.99
CA LYS A 64 1.02 -9.70 -11.66
C LYS A 64 1.22 -9.38 -13.14
N PHE A 65 2.41 -9.65 -13.67
CA PHE A 65 2.83 -9.38 -15.04
C PHE A 65 3.29 -10.63 -15.79
N ASP A 66 2.86 -11.80 -15.33
CA ASP A 66 3.12 -13.12 -15.94
C ASP A 66 2.49 -13.28 -17.33
N ASP A 67 1.41 -12.55 -17.61
CA ASP A 67 0.72 -12.55 -18.90
C ASP A 67 0.85 -11.20 -19.67
N PRO A 68 1.12 -11.20 -20.98
CA PRO A 68 1.23 -9.97 -21.79
C PRO A 68 0.01 -9.06 -21.78
N SER A 69 -1.22 -9.60 -21.65
CA SER A 69 -2.45 -8.80 -21.54
C SER A 69 -2.48 -7.94 -20.26
N SER A 70 -1.63 -8.27 -19.29
CA SER A 70 -1.54 -7.61 -18.01
C SER A 70 -0.44 -6.55 -17.96
N TRP A 71 0.35 -6.36 -19.02
CA TRP A 71 1.47 -5.41 -19.07
C TRP A 71 1.03 -3.94 -19.20
N LYS A 72 0.25 -3.48 -18.24
CA LYS A 72 -0.18 -2.10 -18.06
C LYS A 72 0.05 -1.64 -16.61
N PRO A 73 0.25 -0.35 -16.37
CA PRO A 73 0.41 0.17 -15.01
C PRO A 73 -0.79 -0.21 -14.14
N LYS A 74 -0.55 -0.57 -12.88
CA LYS A 74 -1.62 -0.97 -11.95
C LYS A 74 -1.17 -0.83 -10.50
N TRP A 75 -2.12 -0.87 -9.58
CA TRP A 75 -1.85 -1.00 -8.16
C TRP A 75 -1.66 -2.46 -7.75
N SER A 76 -0.77 -2.72 -6.80
CA SER A 76 -0.70 -4.02 -6.13
C SER A 76 -1.93 -4.22 -5.23
N PRO A 77 -2.28 -5.48 -4.88
CA PRO A 77 -3.01 -5.71 -3.65
C PRO A 77 -2.25 -5.12 -2.45
N ILE A 78 -2.93 -4.87 -1.34
CA ILE A 78 -2.23 -4.57 -0.08
C ILE A 78 -1.50 -5.84 0.38
N TYR A 79 -0.20 -5.74 0.63
CA TYR A 79 0.65 -6.85 1.09
C TYR A 79 1.61 -6.40 2.20
N VAL A 80 2.24 -7.36 2.87
CA VAL A 80 3.27 -7.10 3.88
C VAL A 80 4.64 -7.21 3.22
N ASN A 81 5.46 -6.16 3.34
CA ASN A 81 6.84 -6.18 2.84
C ASN A 81 7.62 -7.35 3.46
N SER A 82 8.56 -7.94 2.71
CA SER A 82 9.36 -9.07 3.20
C SER A 82 10.74 -8.66 3.70
N ASP A 83 10.97 -7.37 3.84
CA ASP A 83 12.11 -6.86 4.57
C ASP A 83 11.87 -6.96 6.09
N GLU A 84 12.88 -6.57 6.86
CA GLU A 84 12.85 -6.63 8.32
C GLU A 84 11.73 -5.77 8.94
N LYS A 85 11.20 -4.80 8.20
CA LYS A 85 10.19 -3.86 8.71
C LYS A 85 8.77 -4.41 8.63
N GLN A 86 8.51 -5.40 7.78
CA GLN A 86 7.19 -6.03 7.61
C GLN A 86 6.03 -5.02 7.50
N GLU A 87 6.27 -3.94 6.75
CA GLU A 87 5.30 -2.85 6.63
C GLU A 87 4.14 -3.25 5.71
N THR A 88 2.92 -2.93 6.14
CA THR A 88 1.73 -3.10 5.28
C THR A 88 1.73 -2.01 4.21
N THR A 89 1.73 -2.45 2.95
CA THR A 89 2.11 -1.63 1.80
C THR A 89 1.12 -1.82 0.65
N LEU A 90 0.89 -0.71 -0.06
CA LEU A 90 0.27 -0.66 -1.37
C LEU A 90 1.29 -0.10 -2.36
N SER A 91 1.44 -0.67 -3.54
CA SER A 91 2.47 -0.21 -4.48
C SER A 91 1.89 0.16 -5.84
N ALA A 92 2.39 1.26 -6.40
CA ALA A 92 2.18 1.59 -7.80
C ALA A 92 3.18 0.80 -8.66
N LEU A 93 2.67 0.12 -9.68
CA LEU A 93 3.43 -0.82 -10.49
C LEU A 93 3.48 -0.35 -11.94
N GLN A 94 4.66 -0.37 -12.53
CA GLN A 94 4.89 -0.02 -13.92
C GLN A 94 5.73 -1.11 -14.59
N PRO A 95 5.14 -1.94 -15.48
CA PRO A 95 5.93 -2.89 -16.25
C PRO A 95 6.78 -2.15 -17.28
N LEU A 96 8.01 -2.63 -17.47
CA LEU A 96 8.92 -2.17 -18.51
C LEU A 96 8.94 -3.21 -19.62
N VAL A 97 8.41 -2.85 -20.79
CA VAL A 97 8.28 -3.75 -21.94
C VAL A 97 9.03 -3.16 -23.12
N ALA A 98 9.83 -3.99 -23.80
CA ALA A 98 10.47 -3.64 -25.07
C ALA A 98 10.45 -4.85 -26.00
N ASN A 99 10.28 -4.63 -27.31
CA ASN A 99 10.24 -5.70 -28.31
C ASN A 99 9.25 -6.83 -27.96
N ASN A 100 8.10 -6.47 -27.38
CA ASN A 100 7.07 -7.40 -26.92
C ASN A 100 7.54 -8.38 -25.83
N GLU A 101 8.51 -7.98 -25.01
CA GLU A 101 9.03 -8.73 -23.88
C GLU A 101 9.05 -7.89 -22.59
N LEU A 102 8.63 -8.48 -21.46
CA LEU A 102 8.76 -7.87 -20.14
C LEU A 102 10.23 -7.89 -19.70
N LEU A 103 10.84 -6.71 -19.60
CA LEU A 103 12.21 -6.54 -19.09
C LEU A 103 12.26 -6.56 -17.55
N GLY A 104 11.17 -6.16 -16.91
CA GLY A 104 11.06 -6.06 -15.48
C GLY A 104 9.91 -5.16 -15.05
N VAL A 105 9.87 -4.84 -13.76
CA VAL A 105 8.79 -4.07 -13.15
C VAL A 105 9.39 -3.01 -12.22
N LEU A 106 8.97 -1.76 -12.43
CA LEU A 106 9.19 -0.68 -11.48
C LEU A 106 8.08 -0.71 -10.43
N VAL A 107 8.47 -0.51 -9.17
CA VAL A 107 7.58 -0.54 -8.01
C VAL A 107 7.84 0.72 -7.17
N ALA A 108 6.77 1.39 -6.77
CA ALA A 108 6.80 2.49 -5.81
C ALA A 108 5.86 2.18 -4.64
N ASP A 109 6.43 1.91 -3.47
CA ASP A 109 5.69 1.55 -2.27
C ASP A 109 5.13 2.77 -1.55
N ILE A 110 3.86 2.66 -1.17
CA ILE A 110 3.13 3.53 -0.27
C ILE A 110 2.83 2.75 1.01
N LYS A 111 3.47 3.15 2.11
CA LYS A 111 3.20 2.57 3.43
C LYS A 111 1.85 3.03 3.93
N LEU A 112 0.99 2.11 4.37
CA LEU A 112 -0.33 2.48 4.89
C LEU A 112 -0.23 3.36 6.14
N ASP A 113 0.81 3.20 6.96
CA ASP A 113 1.05 4.06 8.13
C ASP A 113 1.31 5.52 7.73
N THR A 114 2.05 5.76 6.65
CA THR A 114 2.26 7.12 6.12
C THR A 114 0.95 7.71 5.61
N PHE A 115 0.14 6.90 4.94
CA PHE A 115 -1.18 7.33 4.48
C PHE A 115 -2.12 7.62 5.66
N ASN A 116 -2.05 6.84 6.73
CA ASN A 116 -2.81 7.07 7.96
C ASN A 116 -2.42 8.39 8.63
N LYS A 117 -1.11 8.67 8.76
CA LYS A 117 -0.59 9.94 9.28
C LYS A 117 -1.09 11.13 8.45
N PHE A 118 -1.13 11.00 7.13
CA PHE A 118 -1.69 12.02 6.24
C PHE A 118 -3.18 12.28 6.51
N LEU A 119 -3.99 11.24 6.73
CA LEU A 119 -5.41 11.41 7.06
C LEU A 119 -5.64 12.03 8.44
N VAL A 120 -4.84 11.64 9.44
CA VAL A 120 -4.89 12.25 10.79
C VAL A 120 -4.59 13.75 10.71
N GLU A 121 -3.55 14.13 9.96
CA GLU A 121 -3.21 15.54 9.75
C GLU A 121 -4.29 16.30 8.95
N SER A 122 -4.86 15.65 7.93
CA SER A 122 -5.96 16.21 7.15
C SER A 122 -7.20 16.50 8.01
N ARG A 123 -7.54 15.60 8.96
CA ARG A 123 -8.59 15.85 9.95
C ARG A 123 -8.26 17.02 10.86
N ARG A 124 -7.01 17.14 11.30
CA ARG A 124 -6.57 18.27 12.16
C ARG A 124 -6.82 19.62 11.48
N LEU A 125 -6.66 19.69 10.16
CA LEU A 125 -6.83 20.91 9.36
C LEU A 125 -8.28 21.18 8.95
N THR A 126 -9.06 20.14 8.64
CA THR A 126 -10.41 20.27 8.06
C THR A 126 -11.54 19.99 9.03
N HIS A 127 -11.23 19.43 10.20
CA HIS A 127 -12.19 18.84 11.15
C HIS A 127 -13.09 17.76 10.54
N SER A 128 -12.76 17.24 9.36
CA SER A 128 -13.49 16.17 8.69
C SER A 128 -12.95 14.80 9.09
N HIS A 129 -13.84 13.82 9.17
CA HIS A 129 -13.46 12.43 9.43
C HIS A 129 -13.31 11.69 8.10
N PHE A 130 -12.22 10.94 7.96
CA PHE A 130 -11.91 10.16 6.77
C PHE A 130 -11.66 8.71 7.16
N PHE A 131 -12.21 7.76 6.41
CA PHE A 131 -11.74 6.40 6.41
C PHE A 131 -11.87 5.79 5.01
N VAL A 132 -10.92 4.93 4.67
CA VAL A 132 -10.78 4.29 3.36
C VAL A 132 -10.86 2.78 3.59
N PHE A 133 -11.59 2.07 2.74
CA PHE A 133 -11.74 0.62 2.79
C PHE A 133 -11.70 0.02 1.40
N ASP A 134 -11.41 -1.28 1.31
CA ASP A 134 -11.36 -2.01 0.04
C ASP A 134 -12.69 -2.67 -0.34
N ASP A 135 -12.72 -3.29 -1.51
CA ASP A 135 -13.86 -4.05 -2.06
C ASP A 135 -14.34 -5.22 -1.19
N LYS A 136 -13.55 -5.61 -0.18
CA LYS A 136 -13.87 -6.63 0.82
C LYS A 136 -14.22 -6.02 2.17
N TYR A 137 -14.52 -4.72 2.21
CA TYR A 137 -14.90 -3.97 3.39
C TYR A 137 -13.86 -4.03 4.52
N ARG A 138 -12.58 -4.10 4.17
CA ARG A 138 -11.46 -4.03 5.14
C ARG A 138 -10.87 -2.64 5.14
N LEU A 139 -10.58 -2.11 6.33
CA LEU A 139 -9.93 -0.82 6.50
C LEU A 139 -8.58 -0.78 5.76
N VAL A 140 -8.32 0.35 5.11
CA VAL A 140 -7.06 0.69 4.44
C VAL A 140 -6.35 1.82 5.19
N ALA A 141 -7.08 2.84 5.64
CA ALA A 141 -6.59 3.93 6.47
C ALA A 141 -7.77 4.69 7.12
N HIS A 142 -7.56 5.41 8.21
CA HIS A 142 -8.54 6.36 8.74
C HIS A 142 -7.89 7.51 9.54
N SER A 143 -8.60 8.62 9.67
CA SER A 143 -8.09 9.85 10.31
C SER A 143 -8.12 9.84 11.85
N GLU A 144 -8.29 8.67 12.46
CA GLU A 144 -8.30 8.52 13.92
C GLU A 144 -7.00 7.85 14.36
N PRO A 145 -6.46 8.19 15.56
CA PRO A 145 -5.17 7.69 16.03
C PRO A 145 -5.27 6.26 16.60
N THR A 146 -5.90 5.36 15.87
CA THR A 146 -6.11 3.95 16.24
C THR A 146 -5.66 3.02 15.11
N SER A 147 -5.42 1.74 15.43
CA SER A 147 -4.90 0.77 14.45
C SER A 147 -5.97 0.32 13.46
N ILE A 148 -5.59 0.17 12.19
CA ILE A 148 -6.42 -0.44 11.14
C ILE A 148 -6.37 -1.97 11.12
N SER A 149 -5.53 -2.58 11.96
CA SER A 149 -5.27 -4.02 11.97
C SER A 149 -5.15 -4.59 13.38
N THR A 150 -5.40 -5.88 13.52
CA THR A 150 -5.17 -6.66 14.75
C THR A 150 -4.57 -8.00 14.37
N GLY A 151 -3.45 -8.38 15.00
CA GLY A 151 -2.73 -9.62 14.67
C GLY A 151 -2.23 -9.69 13.23
N GLY A 152 -1.92 -8.55 12.60
CA GLY A 152 -1.50 -8.45 11.20
C GLY A 152 -2.63 -8.51 10.17
N ALA A 153 -3.88 -8.72 10.59
CA ALA A 153 -5.04 -8.70 9.71
C ALA A 153 -5.76 -7.35 9.77
N ARG A 154 -6.09 -6.79 8.60
CA ARG A 154 -6.88 -5.54 8.51
C ARG A 154 -8.31 -5.78 9.00
N LEU A 155 -8.81 -4.86 9.80
CA LEU A 155 -10.14 -4.94 10.41
C LEU A 155 -11.22 -4.71 9.35
N HIS A 156 -12.35 -5.42 9.48
CA HIS A 156 -13.56 -5.09 8.73
C HIS A 156 -14.11 -3.73 9.20
N ILE A 157 -14.74 -2.95 8.32
CA ILE A 157 -15.22 -1.60 8.64
C ILE A 157 -16.20 -1.55 9.82
N THR A 158 -17.05 -2.57 9.98
CA THR A 158 -17.96 -2.71 11.14
C THR A 158 -17.25 -3.04 12.45
N HIS A 159 -16.00 -3.48 12.40
CA HIS A 159 -15.16 -3.72 13.57
C HIS A 159 -14.10 -2.61 13.73
N SER A 160 -14.32 -1.44 13.13
CA SER A 160 -13.43 -0.29 13.29
C SER A 160 -13.26 0.06 14.77
N PRO A 161 -12.08 0.45 15.24
CA PRO A 161 -11.85 0.80 16.66
C PRO A 161 -12.53 2.11 17.10
N THR A 162 -13.33 2.76 16.25
CA THR A 162 -13.92 4.08 16.52
C THR A 162 -15.45 3.98 16.38
N PRO A 163 -16.23 4.44 17.37
CA PRO A 163 -17.69 4.37 17.33
C PRO A 163 -18.31 5.06 16.11
N LEU A 164 -17.73 6.19 15.68
CA LEU A 164 -18.21 6.92 14.50
C LEU A 164 -18.05 6.10 13.21
N ASN A 165 -16.87 5.50 12.96
CA ASN A 165 -16.69 4.68 11.77
C ASN A 165 -17.57 3.43 11.80
N GLN A 166 -17.80 2.82 12.97
CA GLN A 166 -18.73 1.70 13.11
C GLN A 166 -20.16 2.13 12.72
N ALA A 167 -20.66 3.22 13.32
CA ALA A 167 -21.99 3.74 13.02
C ALA A 167 -22.18 4.10 11.54
N ILE A 168 -21.17 4.69 10.90
CA ILE A 168 -21.21 4.97 9.46
C ILE A 168 -21.22 3.68 8.65
N SER A 169 -20.42 2.68 9.04
CA SER A 169 -20.32 1.40 8.35
C SER A 169 -21.60 0.59 8.43
N GLU A 170 -22.24 0.55 9.59
CA GLU A 170 -23.54 -0.10 9.80
C GLU A 170 -24.61 0.55 8.94
N ALA A 171 -24.75 1.88 9.02
CA ALA A 171 -25.71 2.63 8.20
C ALA A 171 -25.48 2.43 6.68
N LEU A 172 -24.22 2.31 6.27
CA LEU A 172 -23.86 2.06 4.88
C LEU A 172 -24.28 0.66 4.41
N LEU A 173 -24.04 -0.37 5.22
CA LEU A 173 -24.37 -1.76 4.90
C LEU A 173 -25.86 -2.08 5.05
N GLU A 174 -26.58 -1.37 5.92
CA GLU A 174 -28.05 -1.45 5.99
C GLU A 174 -28.71 -0.84 4.76
N LYS A 175 -28.13 0.26 4.24
CA LYS A 175 -28.70 1.00 3.11
C LYS A 175 -28.40 0.37 1.76
N TYR A 176 -27.28 -0.33 1.63
CA TYR A 176 -26.82 -0.86 0.34
C TYR A 176 -26.38 -2.32 0.48
N GLU A 177 -27.01 -3.22 -0.28
CA GLU A 177 -26.57 -4.62 -0.39
C GLU A 177 -25.15 -4.74 -0.96
N HIS A 178 -24.80 -3.85 -1.90
CA HIS A 178 -23.48 -3.76 -2.52
C HIS A 178 -23.03 -2.31 -2.66
N ILE A 179 -21.92 -1.96 -2.01
CA ILE A 179 -21.32 -0.63 -2.11
C ILE A 179 -20.39 -0.64 -3.31
N SER A 180 -20.89 -0.25 -4.49
CA SER A 180 -20.06 -0.22 -5.71
C SER A 180 -20.40 0.96 -6.62
N ASN A 181 -19.38 1.71 -7.02
CA ASN A 181 -19.38 2.68 -8.12
C ASN A 181 -20.50 3.73 -8.14
N PHE A 182 -20.83 4.33 -6.99
CA PHE A 182 -21.68 5.51 -6.94
C PHE A 182 -21.20 6.53 -5.89
N GLU A 183 -21.36 7.82 -6.17
CA GLU A 183 -21.27 8.86 -5.14
C GLU A 183 -22.60 8.95 -4.38
N GLN A 184 -22.54 8.99 -3.05
CA GLN A 184 -23.73 9.16 -2.21
C GLN A 184 -23.46 10.10 -1.05
N VAL A 185 -24.52 10.80 -0.64
CA VAL A 185 -24.56 11.56 0.60
C VAL A 185 -25.68 11.03 1.48
N PHE A 186 -25.39 10.78 2.74
CA PHE A 186 -26.39 10.37 3.72
C PHE A 186 -26.06 10.90 5.12
N GLU A 187 -27.06 10.90 5.98
CA GLU A 187 -26.92 11.33 7.37
C GLU A 187 -26.76 10.11 8.28
N VAL A 188 -25.86 10.23 9.26
CA VAL A 188 -25.69 9.24 10.34
C VAL A 188 -25.73 9.97 11.67
N LYS A 189 -26.37 9.36 12.66
CA LYS A 189 -26.32 9.85 14.05
C LYS A 189 -25.40 8.95 14.87
N SER A 190 -24.45 9.55 15.56
CA SER A 190 -23.52 8.88 16.46
C SER A 190 -23.20 9.82 17.63
N ASP A 191 -23.17 9.30 18.85
CA ASP A 191 -22.93 10.08 20.08
C ASP A 191 -23.76 11.37 20.19
N TYR A 192 -25.06 11.26 19.90
CA TYR A 192 -26.02 12.38 19.91
C TYR A 192 -25.70 13.51 18.91
N GLN A 193 -24.74 13.31 18.03
CA GLN A 193 -24.37 14.24 16.97
C GLN A 193 -24.82 13.71 15.60
N ARG A 194 -25.07 14.64 14.69
CA ARG A 194 -25.41 14.33 13.30
C ARG A 194 -24.20 14.56 12.40
N TYR A 195 -23.89 13.57 11.58
CA TYR A 195 -22.82 13.59 10.60
C TYR A 195 -23.40 13.50 9.19
N PHE A 196 -22.78 14.22 8.25
CA PHE A 196 -23.04 14.09 6.81
C PHE A 196 -21.90 13.29 6.19
N VAL A 197 -22.23 12.14 5.61
CA VAL A 197 -21.27 11.21 5.03
C VAL A 197 -21.29 11.38 3.52
N LYS A 198 -20.13 11.66 2.91
CA LYS A 198 -19.94 11.54 1.47
C LYS A 198 -19.15 10.26 1.18
N LEU A 199 -19.78 9.31 0.49
CA LEU A 199 -19.10 8.14 -0.06
C LEU A 199 -18.62 8.46 -1.47
N THR A 200 -17.34 8.23 -1.75
CA THR A 200 -16.74 8.41 -3.09
C THR A 200 -16.00 7.13 -3.47
N PRO A 201 -16.42 6.41 -4.51
CA PRO A 201 -15.69 5.26 -5.00
C PRO A 201 -14.40 5.73 -5.67
N TYR A 202 -13.33 4.96 -5.50
CA TYR A 202 -12.07 5.21 -6.18
C TYR A 202 -11.66 3.97 -6.94
N GLY A 203 -11.59 4.10 -8.27
CA GLY A 203 -11.05 3.10 -9.18
C GLY A 203 -9.93 3.71 -10.00
N ASP A 204 -8.88 2.95 -10.26
CA ASP A 204 -7.82 3.39 -11.16
C ASP A 204 -8.31 3.26 -12.61
N GLU A 205 -8.44 4.39 -13.30
CA GLU A 205 -8.84 4.44 -14.72
C GLU A 205 -7.82 3.77 -15.65
N LYS A 206 -6.60 3.51 -15.18
CA LYS A 206 -5.52 2.90 -15.97
C LYS A 206 -5.38 1.39 -15.76
N ALA A 207 -6.18 0.80 -14.87
CA ALA A 207 -6.11 -0.62 -14.49
C ALA A 207 -6.74 -1.60 -15.49
#